data_AF-A0A0M2V153-F1
#
_entry.id   AF-A0A0M2V153-F1
#
_cell.length_a   1.000
_cell.length_b   1.000
_cell.length_c   1.000
_cell.angle_alpha   90.00
_cell.angle_beta   90.00
_cell.angle_gamma   90.00
#
_symmetry.space_group_name_H-M   'P 1'
#
loop_
_entity.id
_entity.type
_entity.pdbx_description
1 polymer ?
#
loop_
_entity_poly.entity_id
_entity_poly.type
_entity_poly.pdbx_seq_one_letter_code
_entity_poly.pdbx_strand_id
1 'polypeptide(L)'
;MIDPEKIIYSINIDDIQNVAEQELERKLTAKELRLVEGKVGDYINWYEASLMQLMQQILNHEDLAAKRLKPIVSRTGLRLK
;
A
#
# COMPACT_ATOMS: atom_id res chain seq x y z
N MET A 1 -20.25 -4.20 -1.29
CA MET A 1 -19.48 -3.71 -0.14
C MET A 1 -18.15 -4.41 -0.12
N ILE A 2 -17.06 -3.73 0.26
CA ILE A 2 -15.78 -4.40 0.48
C ILE A 2 -15.82 -5.01 1.88
N ASP A 3 -15.41 -6.27 1.98
CA ASP A 3 -15.29 -7.02 3.22
C ASP A 3 -14.14 -6.42 4.06
N PRO A 4 -14.39 -5.96 5.31
CA PRO A 4 -13.35 -5.41 6.18
C PRO A 4 -12.28 -6.43 6.57
N GLU A 5 -12.55 -7.73 6.49
CA GLU A 5 -11.61 -8.81 6.83
C GLU A 5 -10.84 -9.35 5.63
N LYS A 6 -11.05 -8.76 4.44
CA LYS A 6 -10.35 -9.19 3.24
C LYS A 6 -8.84 -9.01 3.39
N ILE A 7 -8.12 -10.12 3.32
CA ILE A 7 -6.66 -10.12 3.19
C ILE A 7 -6.27 -9.54 1.83
N ILE A 8 -5.51 -8.44 1.84
CA ILE A 8 -5.02 -7.76 0.63
C ILE A 8 -3.71 -8.41 0.15
N TYR A 9 -2.86 -8.84 1.08
CA TYR A 9 -1.57 -9.49 0.84
C TYR A 9 -1.24 -10.43 1.99
N SER A 10 -0.62 -11.56 1.70
CA SER A 10 -0.20 -12.56 2.70
C SER A 10 1.08 -13.27 2.27
N ILE A 11 1.87 -13.69 3.26
CA ILE A 11 2.96 -14.65 3.11
C ILE A 11 2.58 -15.89 3.90
N ASN A 12 2.73 -17.06 3.30
CA ASN A 12 2.42 -18.34 3.92
C ASN A 12 3.68 -19.20 4.11
N ILE A 13 3.50 -20.39 4.71
CA ILE A 13 4.60 -21.31 4.99
C ILE A 13 5.26 -21.84 3.71
N ASP A 14 4.49 -22.08 2.64
CA ASP A 14 5.05 -22.56 1.37
C ASP A 14 5.93 -21.50 0.71
N ASP A 15 5.57 -20.21 0.80
CA ASP A 15 6.43 -19.12 0.32
C ASP A 15 7.79 -19.13 1.02
N ILE A 16 7.79 -19.30 2.35
CA ILE A 16 9.02 -19.40 3.16
C ILE A 16 9.82 -20.66 2.81
N GLN A 17 9.14 -21.80 2.60
CA GLN A 17 9.80 -23.05 2.23
C GLN A 17 10.42 -22.99 0.84
N ASN A 18 9.76 -22.35 -0.13
CA ASN A 18 10.29 -22.16 -1.48
C ASN A 18 11.58 -21.33 -1.45
N VAL A 19 11.63 -20.25 -0.64
CA VAL A 19 12.86 -19.47 -0.45
C VAL A 19 13.95 -20.33 0.21
N ALA A 20 13.61 -21.15 1.20
CA ALA A 20 14.57 -22.04 1.84
C ALA A 20 15.12 -23.10 0.88
N GLU A 21 14.27 -23.68 0.02
CA GLU A 21 14.73 -24.63 -1.00
C GLU A 21 15.64 -23.97 -2.04
N GLN A 22 15.39 -22.71 -2.41
CA GLN A 22 16.23 -21.96 -3.36
C GLN A 22 17.57 -21.57 -2.76
N GLU A 23 17.59 -21.09 -1.52
CA GLU A 23 18.78 -20.49 -0.90
C GLU A 23 19.60 -21.49 -0.05
N LEU A 24 18.97 -22.54 0.47
CA LEU A 24 19.58 -23.53 1.36
C LEU A 24 19.54 -24.96 0.81
N GLU A 25 18.95 -25.17 -0.37
CA GLU A 25 18.77 -26.49 -1.01
C GLU A 25 18.03 -27.53 -0.14
N ARG A 26 17.23 -27.05 0.84
CA ARG A 26 16.40 -27.89 1.70
C ARG A 26 15.23 -27.14 2.30
N LYS A 27 14.22 -27.90 2.75
CA LYS A 27 13.16 -27.36 3.60
C LYS A 27 13.65 -27.03 5.02
N LEU A 28 13.03 -26.02 5.61
CA LEU A 28 13.16 -25.69 7.02
C LEU A 28 12.40 -26.69 7.89
N THR A 29 12.97 -27.01 9.04
CA THR A 29 12.28 -27.73 10.11
C THR A 29 11.20 -26.87 10.74
N ALA A 30 10.26 -27.49 11.46
CA ALA A 30 9.20 -26.76 12.17
C ALA A 30 9.76 -25.73 13.18
N LYS A 31 10.92 -26.02 13.80
CA LYS A 31 11.58 -25.09 14.72
C LYS A 31 12.14 -23.87 13.99
N GLU A 32 12.79 -24.08 12.86
CA GLU A 32 13.33 -23.01 12.02
C GLU A 32 12.20 -22.15 11.43
N LEU A 33 11.13 -22.77 10.93
CA LEU A 33 9.94 -22.06 10.43
C LEU A 33 9.37 -21.09 11.46
N ARG A 34 9.20 -21.52 12.72
CA ARG A 34 8.68 -20.65 13.79
C ARG A 34 9.58 -19.44 14.07
N LEU A 35 10.90 -19.60 13.92
CA LEU A 35 11.84 -18.49 14.08
C LEU A 35 11.67 -17.46 12.95
N VAL A 36 11.49 -17.94 11.72
CA VAL A 36 11.26 -17.07 10.56
C VAL A 36 9.89 -16.40 10.64
N GLU A 37 8.83 -17.16 10.90
CA GLU A 37 7.45 -16.66 11.05
C GLU A 37 7.37 -15.52 12.07
N GLY A 38 8.00 -15.68 13.23
CA GLY A 38 8.00 -14.65 14.28
C GLY A 38 8.79 -13.39 13.95
N LYS A 39 9.51 -13.35 12.83
CA LYS A 39 10.41 -12.24 12.45
C LYS A 39 10.22 -11.69 11.05
N VAL A 40 9.66 -12.46 10.13
CA VAL A 40 9.50 -12.05 8.73
C VAL A 40 8.70 -10.76 8.59
N GLY A 41 7.70 -10.55 9.45
CA GLY A 41 6.91 -9.31 9.49
C GLY A 41 7.71 -8.07 9.88
N ASP A 42 8.76 -8.20 10.70
CA ASP A 42 9.62 -7.08 11.12
C ASP A 42 10.38 -6.47 9.93
N TYR A 43 10.58 -7.24 8.85
CA TYR A 43 11.27 -6.82 7.63
C TYR A 43 10.33 -6.27 6.55
N ILE A 44 9.01 -6.34 6.76
CA ILE A 44 8.01 -5.89 5.79
C ILE A 44 7.41 -4.59 6.31
N ASN A 45 7.78 -3.47 5.68
CA ASN A 45 7.21 -2.17 5.99
C ASN A 45 5.83 -1.98 5.33
N TRP A 46 4.88 -2.82 5.74
CA TRP A 46 3.52 -2.86 5.16
C TRP A 46 2.75 -1.56 5.38
N TYR A 47 3.02 -0.85 6.49
CA TYR A 47 2.38 0.43 6.78
C TYR A 47 2.83 1.51 5.78
N GLU A 48 4.13 1.65 5.56
CA GLU A 48 4.65 2.64 4.60
C GLU A 48 4.19 2.34 3.17
N ALA A 49 4.21 1.05 2.76
CA ALA A 49 3.69 0.65 1.46
C ALA A 49 2.21 1.05 1.28
N SER A 50 1.39 0.85 2.32
CA SER A 50 -0.02 1.24 2.33
C SER A 50 -0.19 2.76 2.27
N LEU A 51 0.60 3.50 3.06
CA LEU A 51 0.58 4.96 3.09
C LEU A 51 0.99 5.56 1.75
N MET A 52 2.05 5.06 1.13
CA MET A 52 2.51 5.50 -0.18
C MET A 52 1.41 5.34 -1.24
N GLN A 53 0.74 4.19 -1.26
CA GLN A 53 -0.34 3.95 -2.23
C GLN A 53 -1.55 4.86 -1.97
N LEU A 54 -1.90 5.09 -0.70
CA LEU A 54 -2.96 6.03 -0.30
C LEU A 54 -2.65 7.44 -0.79
N MET A 55 -1.42 7.93 -0.58
CA MET A 55 -0.99 9.25 -1.04
C MET A 55 -1.03 9.37 -2.56
N GLN A 56 -0.54 8.35 -3.27
CA GLN A 56 -0.47 8.38 -4.73
C GLN A 56 -1.84 8.34 -5.42
N GLN A 57 -2.76 7.50 -4.93
CA GLN A 57 -4.02 7.22 -5.64
C GLN A 57 -5.20 8.05 -5.14
N ILE A 58 -5.20 8.45 -3.87
CA ILE A 58 -6.36 9.12 -3.29
C ILE A 58 -6.05 10.61 -3.10
N LEU A 59 -5.00 10.93 -2.33
CA LEU A 59 -4.71 12.33 -1.98
C LEU A 59 -4.29 13.16 -3.20
N ASN A 60 -3.48 12.60 -4.11
CA ASN A 60 -3.13 13.31 -5.36
C ASN A 60 -4.34 13.55 -6.28
N HIS A 61 -5.36 12.68 -6.23
CA HIS A 61 -6.57 12.84 -7.04
C HIS A 61 -7.57 13.84 -6.41
N GLU A 62 -7.69 13.89 -5.09
CA GLU A 62 -8.49 14.90 -4.39
C GLU A 62 -7.93 16.32 -4.57
N ASP A 63 -6.61 16.49 -4.56
CA ASP A 63 -5.97 17.79 -4.76
C ASP A 63 -6.14 18.30 -6.21
N LEU A 64 -6.20 17.40 -7.20
CA LEU A 64 -6.56 17.74 -8.58
C LEU A 64 -8.05 18.09 -8.73
N ALA A 65 -8.95 17.41 -8.01
CA ALA A 65 -10.37 17.73 -8.01
C ALA A 65 -10.65 19.11 -7.38
N ALA A 66 -9.97 19.44 -6.27
CA ALA A 66 -10.05 20.74 -5.62
C ALA A 66 -9.47 21.88 -6.48
N LYS A 67 -8.38 21.63 -7.22
CA LYS A 67 -7.79 22.59 -8.16
C LYS A 67 -8.65 22.81 -9.42
N ARG A 68 -9.39 21.78 -9.88
CA ARG A 68 -10.31 21.88 -11.04
C ARG A 68 -11.60 22.67 -10.75
N LEU A 69 -12.00 22.80 -9.48
CA LEU A 69 -13.18 23.59 -9.06
C LEU A 69 -12.93 25.12 -9.00
N LYS A 70 -11.72 25.60 -9.31
CA LYS A 70 -11.47 27.03 -9.56
C LYS A 70 -11.11 27.19 -11.04
N PRO A 71 -12.05 27.64 -11.91
CA PRO A 71 -12.36 29.08 -11.96
C PRO A 71 -13.79 29.44 -12.45
N ILE A 72 -14.23 30.67 -12.16
CA ILE A 72 -15.04 31.64 -12.96
C ILE A 72 -15.74 32.55 -11.94
N VAL A 73 -15.06 33.58 -11.42
CA VAL A 73 -15.61 34.96 -11.30
C VAL A 73 -14.43 35.92 -11.03
N SER A 74 -14.01 36.70 -12.03
CA SER A 74 -13.70 38.14 -11.89
C SER A 74 -13.32 38.75 -13.24
N ARG A 75 -14.18 38.63 -14.25
CA ARG A 75 -14.08 39.46 -15.45
C ARG A 75 -15.45 39.96 -15.88
N THR A 76 -16.13 40.70 -15.00
CA THR A 76 -17.14 41.67 -15.40
C THR A 76 -17.34 42.66 -14.26
N GLY A 77 -16.66 43.79 -14.42
CA GLY A 77 -16.89 45.01 -13.64
C GLY A 77 -16.75 46.21 -14.58
N LEU A 78 -17.52 46.16 -15.67
CA LEU A 78 -17.77 47.30 -16.55
C LEU A 78 -18.15 48.50 -15.68
N ARG A 79 -17.39 49.61 -15.74
CA ARG A 79 -17.93 50.91 -15.34
C ARG A 79 -18.12 51.74 -16.59
N LEU A 80 -19.37 51.77 -17.05
CA LEU A 80 -19.85 52.72 -18.04
C LEU A 80 -19.86 54.11 -17.41
N LYS A 81 -19.17 55.03 -18.09
CA LYS A 81 -19.17 56.50 -17.97
C LYS A 81 -18.67 57.10 -16.66
#